data_AF-A0A369J7W8-F1
#
_entry.id   AF-A0A369J7W8-F1
#
_cell.length_a   1.000
_cell.length_b   1.000
_cell.length_c   1.000
_cell.angle_alpha   90.00
_cell.angle_beta   90.00
_cell.angle_gamma   90.00
#
_symmetry.space_group_name_H-M   'P 1'
#
loop_
_entity.id
_entity.type
_entity.pdbx_description
1 polymer ?
#
loop_
_entity_poly.entity_id
_entity_poly.type
_entity_poly.pdbx_seq_one_letter_code
_entity_poly.pdbx_strand_id
1 'polypeptide(L)'
;MNVLAGRTTSDDLDLKHNYNLELISSQSHRNQHTRNMSVSTITSALSSLDTAEIAQSEPTCPGTWIKWSPGSIWTSYPYFQHEVCNVGWRPIAWSAERQEICLRAQNCKLDASDVDGGPCNACRWVEHSARFRQCIERAEHAQKHTPWAYLTAEQLHALMKKMVDKIKRLETQVTFFICPMSVITRINGIDKLANEKRRNKVLLKKLDDGKRILMLLASEDVVGLSRLLTVALNRGTSITAILDLLHRAIEGLYSPRGGFTTRQLDVSFLTEALGGSRLLYALQKALGLASSSTVRRHHKIPRLLPSIGEPSSDEINANISAFLDPNVKPPPPLLPSGARPGNVAMIDDISLESKCRYCGRRDAVMGLCPNIPVMLILA
;
A
#
# COMPACT_ATOMS: atom_id res chain seq x y z
N MET A 1 -16.29 -27.76 33.95
CA MET A 1 -16.08 -26.30 34.06
C MET A 1 -16.61 -25.66 32.79
N ASN A 2 -17.76 -24.98 32.92
CA ASN A 2 -18.37 -24.13 31.89
C ASN A 2 -17.55 -22.84 31.71
N VAL A 3 -17.60 -22.28 30.48
CA VAL A 3 -17.78 -20.85 30.06
C VAL A 3 -17.31 -20.80 28.59
N LEU A 4 -18.20 -20.93 27.59
CA LEU A 4 -19.06 -19.91 26.94
C LEU A 4 -18.34 -18.87 26.05
N ALA A 5 -18.64 -18.99 24.75
CA ALA A 5 -19.07 -17.97 23.77
C ALA A 5 -18.06 -16.95 23.19
N GLY A 6 -18.08 -16.86 21.85
CA GLY A 6 -17.47 -15.78 21.08
C GLY A 6 -17.44 -16.01 19.56
N ARG A 7 -18.59 -16.31 18.94
CA ARG A 7 -18.79 -16.20 17.48
C ARG A 7 -19.01 -14.72 17.12
N THR A 8 -18.20 -14.15 16.22
CA THR A 8 -18.48 -12.90 15.49
C THR A 8 -17.88 -13.01 14.09
N THR A 9 -18.69 -13.41 13.11
CA THR A 9 -19.23 -12.58 11.99
C THR A 9 -18.18 -12.23 10.92
N SER A 10 -18.01 -13.13 9.94
CA SER A 10 -17.34 -12.85 8.67
C SER A 10 -18.21 -12.10 7.65
N ASP A 11 -19.48 -11.83 7.99
CA ASP A 11 -20.46 -11.31 7.03
C ASP A 11 -20.53 -9.77 6.98
N ASP A 12 -19.83 -9.06 7.88
CA ASP A 12 -19.86 -7.58 7.96
C ASP A 12 -18.77 -6.87 7.13
N LEU A 13 -17.82 -7.63 6.58
CA LEU A 13 -16.72 -7.09 5.75
C LEU A 13 -17.06 -7.06 4.25
N ASP A 14 -17.99 -7.91 3.80
CA ASP A 14 -18.43 -7.94 2.40
C ASP A 14 -19.53 -6.90 2.08
N LEU A 15 -20.32 -6.48 3.08
CA LEU A 15 -21.35 -5.45 2.91
C LEU A 15 -20.77 -4.03 2.77
N LYS A 16 -19.59 -3.74 3.36
CA LYS A 16 -18.97 -2.40 3.27
C LYS A 16 -18.14 -2.20 2.00
N HIS A 17 -17.78 -3.27 1.29
CA HIS A 17 -17.06 -3.19 0.01
C HIS A 17 -18.01 -2.97 -1.18
N ASN A 18 -19.24 -3.52 -1.12
CA ASN A 18 -20.25 -3.32 -2.18
C ASN A 18 -20.86 -1.91 -2.20
N TYR A 19 -21.03 -1.24 -1.04
CA TYR A 19 -21.60 0.11 -1.00
C TYR A 19 -20.70 1.20 -1.62
N ASN A 20 -19.38 0.99 -1.68
CA ASN A 20 -18.46 1.97 -2.27
C ASN A 20 -18.26 1.81 -3.78
N LEU A 21 -18.58 0.65 -4.35
CA LEU A 21 -18.48 0.40 -5.80
C LEU A 21 -19.73 0.87 -6.56
N GLU A 22 -20.92 0.85 -5.94
CA GLU A 22 -22.15 1.39 -6.54
C GLU A 22 -22.21 2.92 -6.57
N LEU A 23 -21.54 3.61 -5.63
CA LEU A 23 -21.53 5.08 -5.59
C LEU A 23 -20.61 5.70 -6.66
N ILE A 24 -19.55 5.00 -7.06
CA ILE A 24 -18.59 5.45 -8.07
C ILE A 24 -19.09 5.18 -9.49
N SER A 25 -19.84 4.09 -9.72
CA SER A 25 -20.48 3.81 -11.03
C SER A 25 -21.67 4.76 -11.30
N SER A 26 -22.41 5.14 -10.26
CA SER A 26 -23.56 6.06 -10.36
C SER A 26 -23.17 7.52 -10.68
N GLN A 27 -21.98 7.97 -10.26
CA GLN A 27 -21.46 9.30 -10.61
C GLN A 27 -20.85 9.36 -12.02
N SER A 28 -20.34 8.23 -12.53
CA SER A 28 -19.83 8.14 -13.90
C SER A 28 -20.96 8.15 -14.94
N HIS A 29 -22.12 7.54 -14.64
CA HIS A 29 -23.27 7.55 -15.55
C HIS A 29 -24.02 8.90 -15.59
N ARG A 30 -23.95 9.71 -14.52
CA ARG A 30 -24.62 11.03 -14.48
C ARG A 30 -23.83 12.15 -15.16
N ASN A 31 -22.51 11.99 -15.30
CA ASN A 31 -21.63 12.95 -15.98
C ASN A 31 -21.45 12.69 -17.49
N GLN A 32 -22.05 11.62 -18.02
CA GLN A 32 -22.06 11.34 -19.47
C GLN A 32 -23.36 11.80 -20.18
N HIS A 33 -24.42 12.14 -19.43
CA HIS A 33 -25.71 12.54 -20.01
C HIS A 33 -25.90 14.05 -20.22
N THR A 34 -24.96 14.90 -19.79
CA THR A 34 -25.02 16.37 -19.96
C THR A 34 -24.02 16.93 -20.96
N ARG A 35 -23.37 16.07 -21.77
CA ARG A 35 -22.39 16.50 -22.79
C ARG A 35 -22.78 16.27 -24.25
N ASN A 36 -23.97 15.72 -24.52
CA ASN A 36 -24.47 15.54 -25.89
C ASN A 36 -25.87 16.16 -26.07
N MET A 37 -26.04 17.46 -25.76
CA MET A 37 -27.03 18.25 -26.48
C MET A 37 -26.36 18.83 -27.73
N SER A 38 -26.91 18.39 -28.85
CA SER A 38 -26.51 18.66 -30.23
C SER A 38 -26.27 20.13 -30.52
N VAL A 39 -25.07 20.43 -31.02
CA VAL A 39 -24.70 21.69 -31.70
C VAL A 39 -25.61 21.97 -32.91
N SER A 40 -26.44 21.01 -33.37
CA SER A 40 -27.42 21.19 -34.44
C SER A 40 -28.79 21.75 -34.02
N THR A 41 -29.08 21.91 -32.72
CA THR A 41 -30.37 22.50 -32.28
C THR A 41 -30.30 24.02 -32.11
N ILE A 42 -29.11 24.58 -31.92
CA ILE A 42 -28.90 26.04 -31.81
C ILE A 42 -28.90 26.70 -33.21
N THR A 43 -28.46 25.97 -34.24
CA THR A 43 -28.42 26.49 -35.63
C THR A 43 -29.77 26.52 -36.32
N SER A 44 -30.78 25.77 -35.84
CA SER A 44 -32.14 25.78 -36.39
C SER A 44 -33.02 26.92 -35.86
N ALA A 45 -32.62 27.59 -34.78
CA ALA A 45 -33.36 28.71 -34.19
C ALA A 45 -32.80 30.09 -34.58
N LEU A 46 -31.69 30.14 -35.32
CA LEU A 46 -31.02 31.36 -35.77
C LEU A 46 -31.21 31.64 -37.27
N SER A 47 -32.03 30.85 -37.97
CA SER A 47 -32.34 31.03 -39.40
C SER A 47 -33.75 31.59 -39.66
N SER A 48 -34.45 32.05 -38.63
CA SER A 48 -35.81 32.61 -38.72
C SER A 48 -35.94 34.04 -38.18
N LEU A 49 -34.81 34.76 -38.05
CA LEU A 49 -34.77 36.19 -37.71
C LEU A 49 -33.95 36.95 -38.76
N ASP A 50 -34.32 36.81 -40.03
CA ASP A 50 -33.83 37.70 -41.08
C ASP A 50 -34.90 37.87 -42.17
N THR A 51 -35.93 38.62 -41.80
CA THR A 51 -36.73 39.46 -42.68
C THR A 51 -37.51 40.43 -41.80
N ALA A 52 -36.83 41.50 -41.36
CA ALA A 52 -37.54 42.68 -40.90
C ALA A 52 -38.17 43.34 -42.14
N GLU A 53 -39.39 42.92 -42.45
CA GLU A 53 -40.31 43.67 -43.30
C GLU A 53 -40.37 45.11 -42.79
N ILE A 54 -40.06 46.04 -43.69
CA ILE A 54 -40.29 47.48 -43.50
C ILE A 54 -41.80 47.67 -43.49
N ALA A 55 -42.42 47.46 -42.33
CA ALA A 55 -43.78 47.89 -42.06
C ALA A 55 -43.74 49.40 -41.81
N GLN A 56 -44.34 50.16 -42.73
CA GLN A 56 -44.68 51.56 -42.54
C GLN A 56 -45.54 51.66 -41.27
N SER A 57 -44.95 52.10 -40.16
CA SER A 57 -45.65 52.33 -38.90
C SER A 57 -45.98 53.82 -38.79
N GLU A 58 -47.22 54.09 -38.39
CA GLU A 58 -47.74 55.40 -38.01
C GLU A 58 -46.75 56.16 -37.11
N PRO A 59 -46.72 57.51 -37.15
CA PRO A 59 -45.72 58.32 -36.44
C PRO A 59 -45.85 58.15 -34.93
N THR A 60 -45.18 57.13 -34.40
CA THR A 60 -45.10 56.86 -32.97
C THR A 60 -43.93 57.65 -32.38
N CYS A 61 -44.13 58.22 -31.19
CA CYS A 61 -43.13 59.04 -30.52
C CYS A 61 -41.77 58.30 -30.44
N PRO A 62 -40.70 58.86 -31.04
CA PRO A 62 -39.39 58.19 -31.15
C PRO A 62 -38.67 58.04 -29.81
N GLY A 63 -39.13 58.74 -28.77
CA GLY A 63 -38.46 58.79 -27.47
C GLY A 63 -37.35 59.84 -27.45
N THR A 64 -36.76 60.06 -26.28
CA THR A 64 -35.70 61.06 -26.10
C THR A 64 -34.35 60.36 -25.95
N TRP A 65 -33.35 60.79 -26.72
CA TRP A 65 -31.98 60.31 -26.57
C TRP A 65 -31.26 61.11 -25.49
N ILE A 66 -30.72 60.41 -24.50
CA ILE A 66 -29.98 61.03 -23.39
C ILE A 66 -28.60 60.38 -23.29
N LYS A 67 -27.58 61.21 -23.11
CA LYS A 67 -26.20 60.76 -22.88
C LYS A 67 -26.05 60.19 -21.47
N TRP A 68 -25.52 58.98 -21.36
CA TRP A 68 -25.29 58.30 -20.09
C TRP A 68 -23.86 58.55 -19.62
N SER A 69 -23.68 59.43 -18.62
CA SER A 69 -22.37 59.77 -18.03
C SER A 69 -21.77 58.74 -17.05
N PRO A 70 -22.54 57.94 -16.28
CA PRO A 70 -21.97 57.13 -15.19
C PRO A 70 -21.04 55.98 -15.59
N GLY A 71 -20.94 55.66 -16.88
CA GLY A 71 -20.09 54.58 -17.38
C GLY A 71 -20.75 53.80 -18.51
N SER A 72 -20.38 52.53 -18.67
CA SER A 72 -21.04 51.67 -19.66
C SER A 72 -22.50 51.46 -19.30
N ILE A 73 -23.41 51.71 -20.25
CA ILE A 73 -24.85 51.52 -20.07
C ILE A 73 -25.15 50.10 -19.54
N TRP A 74 -24.41 49.08 -20.00
CA TRP A 74 -24.63 47.69 -19.62
C TRP A 74 -24.36 47.36 -18.15
N THR A 75 -23.41 48.06 -17.53
CA THR A 75 -22.96 47.75 -16.15
C THR A 75 -23.48 48.77 -15.13
N SER A 76 -23.62 50.03 -15.56
CA SER A 76 -23.95 51.18 -14.72
C SER A 76 -25.41 51.63 -14.85
N TYR A 77 -26.16 51.23 -15.88
CA TYR A 77 -27.60 51.50 -15.90
C TYR A 77 -28.36 50.48 -15.03
N PRO A 78 -29.22 50.91 -14.10
CA PRO A 78 -29.90 50.02 -13.18
C PRO A 78 -31.16 49.41 -13.82
N TYR A 79 -30.99 48.47 -14.77
CA TYR A 79 -32.10 47.80 -15.46
C TYR A 79 -33.11 47.18 -14.49
N PHE A 80 -32.63 46.59 -13.39
CA PHE A 80 -33.45 45.96 -12.36
C PHE A 80 -34.44 46.93 -11.68
N GLN A 81 -34.15 48.23 -11.65
CA GLN A 81 -35.08 49.21 -11.08
C GLN A 81 -36.41 49.27 -11.85
N HIS A 82 -36.43 48.93 -13.13
CA HIS A 82 -37.66 48.94 -13.95
C HIS A 82 -38.62 47.80 -13.60
N GLU A 83 -38.11 46.73 -12.97
CA GLU A 83 -38.90 45.59 -12.51
C GLU A 83 -39.42 45.82 -11.08
N VAL A 84 -38.60 46.41 -10.20
CA VAL A 84 -38.93 46.57 -8.78
C VAL A 84 -39.61 47.89 -8.46
N CYS A 85 -39.38 48.95 -9.26
CA CYS A 85 -39.87 50.29 -8.98
C CYS A 85 -40.50 50.92 -10.23
N ASN A 86 -41.61 51.64 -10.04
CA ASN A 86 -42.11 52.51 -11.10
C ASN A 86 -41.25 53.77 -11.19
N VAL A 87 -40.23 53.73 -12.05
CA VAL A 87 -39.32 54.87 -12.29
C VAL A 87 -39.91 55.94 -13.20
N GLY A 88 -40.97 55.63 -13.97
CA GLY A 88 -41.70 56.61 -14.80
C GLY A 88 -41.22 56.72 -16.26
N TRP A 89 -40.19 55.99 -16.65
CA TRP A 89 -39.73 55.84 -18.03
C TRP A 89 -39.35 54.39 -18.33
N ARG A 90 -39.12 54.06 -19.60
CA ARG A 90 -38.61 52.77 -20.06
C ARG A 90 -37.55 52.99 -21.15
N PRO A 91 -36.43 52.24 -21.12
CA PRO A 91 -35.46 52.27 -22.20
C PRO A 91 -36.00 51.51 -23.43
N ILE A 92 -35.79 52.06 -24.63
CA ILE A 92 -36.28 51.49 -25.90
C ILE A 92 -35.15 51.13 -26.86
N ALA A 93 -34.15 51.99 -26.94
CA ALA A 93 -32.99 51.79 -27.79
C ALA A 93 -31.74 52.32 -27.09
N TRP A 94 -30.57 51.93 -27.58
CA TRP A 94 -29.28 52.40 -27.08
C TRP A 94 -28.31 52.53 -28.24
N SER A 95 -27.35 53.44 -28.11
CA SER A 95 -26.22 53.59 -29.03
C SER A 95 -24.93 53.37 -28.24
N ALA A 96 -24.26 52.24 -28.52
CA ALA A 96 -23.00 51.90 -27.85
C ALA A 96 -21.87 52.87 -28.22
N GLU A 97 -21.84 53.35 -29.47
CA GLU A 97 -20.83 54.29 -29.99
C GLU A 97 -20.95 55.67 -29.34
N ARG A 98 -22.18 56.14 -29.09
CA ARG A 98 -22.44 57.47 -28.51
C ARG A 98 -22.63 57.46 -27.00
N GLN A 99 -22.72 56.29 -26.37
CA GLN A 99 -23.12 56.10 -24.97
C GLN A 99 -24.43 56.83 -24.65
N GLU A 100 -25.40 56.70 -25.55
CA GLU A 100 -26.72 57.31 -25.43
C GLU A 100 -27.78 56.23 -25.24
N ILE A 101 -28.76 56.52 -24.40
CA ILE A 101 -29.91 55.67 -24.15
C ILE A 101 -31.18 56.41 -24.58
N CYS A 102 -32.00 55.77 -25.39
CA CYS A 102 -33.30 56.28 -25.78
C CYS A 102 -34.33 55.88 -24.72
N LEU A 103 -34.92 56.87 -24.07
CA LEU A 103 -35.94 56.69 -23.03
C LEU A 103 -37.30 57.17 -23.53
N ARG A 104 -38.34 56.41 -23.20
CA ARG A 104 -39.73 56.81 -23.38
C ARG A 104 -40.40 56.93 -22.03
N ALA A 105 -41.09 58.04 -21.80
CA ALA A 105 -41.89 58.21 -20.60
C ALA A 105 -43.04 57.20 -20.56
N GLN A 106 -43.42 56.71 -19.39
CA GLN A 106 -44.53 55.75 -19.28
C GLN A 106 -45.90 56.36 -19.61
N ASN A 107 -46.05 57.67 -19.41
CA ASN A 107 -47.24 58.44 -19.78
C ASN A 107 -47.15 58.99 -21.23
N CYS A 108 -46.26 58.45 -22.06
CA CYS A 108 -46.20 58.79 -23.47
C CYS A 108 -47.49 58.33 -24.17
N LYS A 109 -48.20 59.27 -24.81
CA LYS A 109 -49.42 59.00 -25.59
C LYS A 109 -49.15 58.44 -26.98
N LEU A 110 -47.89 58.11 -27.29
CA LEU A 110 -47.39 57.66 -28.59
C LEU A 110 -47.53 58.68 -29.73
N ASP A 111 -48.18 59.82 -29.53
CA ASP A 111 -48.21 60.91 -30.51
C ASP A 111 -46.84 61.61 -30.62
N ALA A 112 -46.30 61.73 -31.83
CA ALA A 112 -45.14 62.57 -32.11
C ALA A 112 -45.50 64.07 -31.95
N SER A 113 -44.54 64.94 -31.65
CA SER A 113 -44.83 66.37 -31.56
C SER A 113 -45.17 66.94 -32.94
N ASP A 114 -46.25 67.71 -33.06
CA ASP A 114 -46.74 68.32 -34.31
C ASP A 114 -45.74 69.22 -35.04
N VAL A 115 -44.66 69.63 -34.37
CA VAL A 115 -43.76 70.68 -34.88
C VAL A 115 -42.59 70.11 -35.69
N ASP A 116 -42.07 68.91 -35.39
CA ASP A 116 -40.83 68.38 -36.02
C ASP A 116 -40.73 66.84 -36.10
N GLY A 117 -41.80 66.09 -35.76
CA GLY A 117 -41.69 64.63 -35.60
C GLY A 117 -40.80 64.20 -34.41
N GLY A 118 -40.43 65.15 -33.54
CA GLY A 118 -39.63 64.93 -32.35
C GLY A 118 -40.39 64.23 -31.21
N PRO A 119 -39.69 63.92 -30.09
CA PRO A 119 -40.31 63.30 -28.92
C PRO A 119 -41.42 64.16 -28.34
N CYS A 120 -42.49 63.51 -27.85
CA CYS A 120 -43.53 64.22 -27.12
C CYS A 120 -42.98 64.88 -25.84
N ASN A 121 -43.69 65.90 -25.34
CA ASN A 121 -43.28 66.64 -24.15
C ASN A 121 -43.01 65.71 -22.95
N ALA A 122 -43.83 64.68 -22.74
CA ALA A 122 -43.62 63.72 -21.65
C ALA A 122 -42.25 63.01 -21.75
N CYS A 123 -41.82 62.62 -22.96
CA CYS A 123 -40.52 61.99 -23.19
C CYS A 123 -39.36 62.97 -23.04
N ARG A 124 -39.51 64.22 -23.52
CA ARG A 124 -38.48 65.26 -23.39
C ARG A 124 -38.22 65.65 -21.93
N TRP A 125 -39.27 65.62 -21.09
CA TRP A 125 -39.18 65.95 -19.66
C TRP A 125 -38.55 64.84 -18.79
N VAL A 126 -38.28 63.64 -19.33
CA VAL A 126 -37.64 62.54 -18.56
C VAL A 126 -36.26 62.97 -18.06
N GLU A 127 -35.45 63.64 -18.90
CA GLU A 127 -34.11 64.12 -18.56
C GLU A 127 -34.13 65.09 -17.37
N HIS A 128 -35.13 65.98 -17.33
CA HIS A 128 -35.27 66.98 -16.28
C HIS A 128 -35.96 66.45 -15.02
N SER A 129 -36.53 65.25 -15.07
CA SER A 129 -37.24 64.66 -13.93
C SER A 129 -36.29 64.44 -12.73
N ALA A 130 -36.76 64.76 -11.53
CA ALA A 130 -35.97 64.58 -10.31
C ALA A 130 -35.58 63.10 -10.10
N ARG A 131 -36.45 62.18 -10.50
CA ARG A 131 -36.23 60.73 -10.40
C ARG A 131 -35.10 60.26 -11.32
N PHE A 132 -35.01 60.79 -12.54
CA PHE A 132 -33.94 60.46 -13.48
C PHE A 132 -32.59 61.05 -13.02
N ARG A 133 -32.57 62.30 -12.53
CA ARG A 133 -31.36 62.89 -11.94
C ARG A 133 -30.85 62.09 -10.74
N GLN A 134 -31.73 61.67 -9.83
CA GLN A 134 -31.37 60.77 -8.72
C GLN A 134 -30.91 59.38 -9.19
N CYS A 135 -31.34 58.93 -10.37
CA CYS A 135 -30.88 57.67 -10.96
C CYS A 135 -29.41 57.80 -11.41
N ILE A 136 -29.08 58.89 -12.12
CA ILE A 136 -27.72 59.21 -12.55
C ILE A 136 -26.80 59.39 -11.33
N GLU A 137 -27.20 60.21 -10.36
CA GLU A 137 -26.41 60.48 -9.15
C GLU A 137 -26.07 59.19 -8.38
N ARG A 138 -27.04 58.27 -8.26
CA ARG A 138 -26.82 56.97 -7.61
C ARG A 138 -25.97 56.01 -8.43
N ALA A 139 -26.06 56.07 -9.75
CA ALA A 139 -25.22 55.27 -10.63
C ALA A 139 -23.74 55.68 -10.52
N GLU A 140 -23.46 56.97 -10.35
CA GLU A 140 -22.10 57.48 -10.10
C GLU A 140 -21.64 57.21 -8.66
N HIS A 141 -22.46 57.56 -7.66
CA HIS A 141 -22.08 57.48 -6.25
C HIS A 141 -23.25 56.99 -5.38
N ALA A 142 -23.33 55.68 -5.15
CA ALA A 142 -24.28 55.12 -4.20
C ALA A 142 -23.83 55.35 -2.74
N GLN A 143 -24.74 55.84 -1.89
CA GLN A 143 -24.49 55.96 -0.45
C GLN A 143 -24.41 54.59 0.23
N LYS A 144 -23.69 54.51 1.37
CA LYS A 144 -23.37 53.27 2.10
C LYS A 144 -24.59 52.40 2.48
N HIS A 145 -25.77 53.00 2.66
CA HIS A 145 -27.01 52.33 3.06
C HIS A 145 -28.08 52.36 1.98
N THR A 146 -27.70 52.55 0.72
CA THR A 146 -28.65 52.52 -0.40
C THR A 146 -29.26 51.12 -0.55
N PRO A 147 -30.60 50.98 -0.64
CA PRO A 147 -31.25 49.69 -0.85
C PRO A 147 -30.76 49.02 -2.14
N TRP A 148 -30.62 47.70 -2.11
CA TRP A 148 -30.01 46.94 -3.22
C TRP A 148 -30.77 47.08 -4.53
N ALA A 149 -32.09 47.27 -4.46
CA ALA A 149 -32.95 47.51 -5.61
C ALA A 149 -32.56 48.74 -6.44
N TYR A 150 -31.83 49.70 -5.85
CA TYR A 150 -31.40 50.92 -6.53
C TYR A 150 -29.94 50.89 -6.98
N LEU A 151 -29.19 49.84 -6.66
CA LEU A 151 -27.78 49.71 -7.06
C LEU A 151 -27.65 49.22 -8.50
N THR A 152 -26.54 49.60 -9.13
CA THR A 152 -26.17 49.11 -10.47
C THR A 152 -25.57 47.70 -10.38
N ALA A 153 -25.47 46.98 -11.50
CA ALA A 153 -24.89 45.64 -11.53
C ALA A 153 -23.42 45.65 -11.07
N GLU A 154 -22.68 46.69 -11.45
CA GLU A 154 -21.29 46.89 -11.02
C GLU A 154 -21.19 47.13 -9.51
N GLN A 155 -22.05 47.98 -8.94
CA GLN A 155 -22.09 48.26 -7.52
C GLN A 155 -22.48 47.02 -6.70
N LEU A 156 -23.44 46.21 -7.18
CA LEU A 156 -23.83 44.94 -6.56
C LEU A 156 -22.67 43.93 -6.56
N HIS A 157 -21.97 43.79 -7.68
CA HIS A 157 -20.82 42.89 -7.78
C HIS A 157 -19.70 43.31 -6.82
N ALA A 158 -19.40 44.60 -6.73
CA ALA A 158 -18.41 45.12 -5.79
C ALA A 158 -18.82 44.88 -4.32
N LEU A 159 -20.11 45.00 -4.00
CA LEU A 159 -20.65 44.72 -2.67
C LEU A 159 -20.58 43.23 -2.32
N MET A 160 -20.94 42.33 -3.26
CA MET A 160 -20.80 40.89 -3.08
C MET A 160 -19.34 40.49 -2.83
N LYS A 161 -18.39 41.06 -3.58
CA LYS A 161 -16.96 40.82 -3.37
C LYS A 161 -16.52 41.23 -1.96
N LYS A 162 -16.94 42.42 -1.50
CA LYS A 162 -16.67 42.89 -0.13
C LYS A 162 -17.28 41.97 0.94
N MET A 163 -18.49 41.44 0.71
CA MET A 163 -19.13 40.49 1.62
C MET A 163 -18.39 39.15 1.68
N VAL A 164 -18.00 38.59 0.53
CA VAL A 164 -17.19 37.36 0.46
C VAL A 164 -15.86 37.53 1.19
N ASP A 165 -15.18 38.66 1.01
CA ASP A 165 -13.92 38.93 1.70
C ASP A 165 -14.11 39.13 3.21
N LYS A 166 -15.27 39.61 3.65
CA LYS A 166 -15.60 39.71 5.07
C LYS A 166 -15.89 38.33 5.67
N ILE A 167 -16.63 37.47 4.96
CA ILE A 167 -16.88 36.09 5.37
C ILE A 167 -15.55 35.35 5.50
N LYS A 168 -14.68 35.39 4.50
CA LYS A 168 -13.35 34.76 4.56
C LYS A 168 -12.50 35.26 5.74
N ARG A 169 -12.54 36.56 6.05
CA ARG A 169 -11.83 37.14 7.20
C ARG A 169 -12.41 36.69 8.54
N LEU A 170 -13.73 36.57 8.63
CA LEU A 170 -14.38 36.07 9.83
C LEU A 170 -14.13 34.56 10.00
N GLU A 171 -14.14 33.79 8.92
CA GLU A 171 -13.77 32.36 8.93
C GLU A 171 -12.33 32.16 9.40
N THR A 172 -11.37 32.97 8.94
CA THR A 172 -9.98 32.86 9.41
C THR A 172 -9.84 33.28 10.87
N GLN A 173 -10.57 34.29 11.35
CA GLN A 173 -10.57 34.67 12.77
C GLN A 173 -11.21 33.61 13.67
N VAL A 174 -12.34 33.04 13.26
CA VAL A 174 -13.01 31.94 13.98
C VAL A 174 -12.14 30.70 14.00
N THR A 175 -11.49 30.36 12.89
CA THR A 175 -10.54 29.23 12.82
C THR A 175 -9.31 29.48 13.70
N PHE A 176 -8.80 30.72 13.78
CA PHE A 176 -7.67 31.04 14.63
C PHE A 176 -8.00 30.95 16.14
N PHE A 177 -9.21 31.33 16.55
CA PHE A 177 -9.62 31.34 17.96
C PHE A 177 -10.17 30.00 18.48
N ILE A 178 -10.78 29.17 17.62
CA ILE A 178 -11.39 27.90 18.02
C ILE A 178 -10.44 26.69 17.83
N CYS A 179 -9.47 26.77 16.90
CA CYS A 179 -8.74 25.60 16.41
C CYS A 179 -7.24 25.45 16.77
N PRO A 180 -6.69 25.91 17.92
CA PRO A 180 -5.37 25.43 18.33
C PRO A 180 -5.33 23.90 18.50
N MET A 181 -6.41 23.31 19.05
CA MET A 181 -6.49 21.86 19.26
C MET A 181 -6.80 21.06 17.98
N SER A 182 -7.62 21.58 17.07
CA SER A 182 -8.04 20.79 15.90
C SER A 182 -7.00 20.71 14.78
N VAL A 183 -6.10 21.69 14.67
CA VAL A 183 -4.96 21.65 13.74
C VAL A 183 -3.94 20.62 14.22
N ILE A 184 -3.63 20.58 15.52
CA ILE A 184 -2.77 19.55 16.12
C ILE A 184 -3.41 18.15 15.94
N THR A 185 -4.73 18.02 16.13
CA THR A 185 -5.42 16.74 15.96
C THR A 185 -5.45 16.26 14.50
N ARG A 186 -5.59 17.16 13.53
CA ARG A 186 -5.52 16.83 12.08
C ARG A 186 -4.12 16.43 11.65
N ILE A 187 -3.09 17.13 12.11
CA ILE A 187 -1.68 16.80 11.81
C ILE A 187 -1.35 15.43 12.41
N ASN A 188 -1.69 15.19 13.68
CA ASN A 188 -1.52 13.88 14.33
C ASN A 188 -2.29 12.75 13.63
N GLY A 189 -3.48 13.03 13.07
CA GLY A 189 -4.28 12.06 12.32
C GLY A 189 -3.68 11.68 10.97
N ILE A 190 -3.13 12.67 10.24
CA ILE A 190 -2.45 12.44 8.96
C ILE A 190 -1.16 11.65 9.18
N ASP A 191 -0.39 11.97 10.23
CA ASP A 191 0.83 11.26 10.59
C ASP A 191 0.55 9.80 11.00
N LYS A 192 -0.55 9.58 11.75
CA LYS A 192 -1.00 8.23 12.13
C LYS A 192 -1.39 7.40 10.90
N LEU A 193 -2.15 7.98 9.96
CA LEU A 193 -2.53 7.30 8.72
C LEU A 193 -1.30 6.99 7.84
N ALA A 194 -0.34 7.91 7.75
CA ALA A 194 0.90 7.70 7.02
C ALA A 194 1.75 6.58 7.65
N ASN A 195 1.82 6.53 8.98
CA ASN A 195 2.50 5.44 9.69
C ASN A 195 1.82 4.09 9.50
N GLU A 196 0.49 4.02 9.54
CA GLU A 196 -0.25 2.78 9.28
C GLU A 196 -0.08 2.31 7.83
N LYS A 197 -0.08 3.23 6.85
CA LYS A 197 0.25 2.89 5.45
C LYS A 197 1.66 2.33 5.31
N ARG A 198 2.65 2.90 6.01
CA ARG A 198 4.03 2.38 6.03
C ARG A 198 4.07 0.97 6.67
N ARG A 199 3.39 0.77 7.80
CA ARG A 199 3.29 -0.54 8.48
C ARG A 199 2.66 -1.60 7.57
N ASN A 200 1.53 -1.30 6.94
CA ASN A 200 0.87 -2.21 6.00
C ASN A 200 1.75 -2.54 4.80
N LYS A 201 2.48 -1.56 4.24
CA LYS A 201 3.42 -1.81 3.15
C LYS A 201 4.53 -2.80 3.56
N VAL A 202 5.04 -2.69 4.80
CA VAL A 202 6.04 -3.63 5.34
C VAL A 202 5.44 -5.02 5.54
N LEU A 203 4.21 -5.12 6.08
CA LEU A 203 3.52 -6.40 6.26
C LEU A 203 3.24 -7.10 4.93
N LEU A 204 2.80 -6.36 3.91
CA LEU A 204 2.58 -6.91 2.56
C LEU A 204 3.86 -7.44 1.94
N LYS A 205 5.00 -6.75 2.14
CA LYS A 205 6.31 -7.27 1.70
C LYS A 205 6.65 -8.59 2.40
N LYS A 206 6.45 -8.69 3.72
CA LYS A 206 6.69 -9.94 4.46
C LYS A 206 5.80 -11.08 3.98
N LEU A 207 4.56 -10.80 3.59
CA LEU A 207 3.67 -11.80 2.99
C LEU A 207 4.15 -12.24 1.60
N ASP A 208 4.63 -11.31 0.77
CA ASP A 208 5.20 -11.65 -0.55
C ASP A 208 6.47 -12.50 -0.38
N ASP A 209 7.36 -12.14 0.54
CA ASP A 209 8.54 -12.92 0.87
C ASP A 209 8.16 -14.34 1.34
N GLY A 210 7.13 -14.46 2.17
CA GLY A 210 6.59 -15.75 2.60
C GLY A 210 6.05 -16.61 1.46
N LYS A 211 5.34 -16.00 0.51
CA LYS A 211 4.86 -16.69 -0.71
C LYS A 211 6.01 -17.15 -1.59
N ARG A 212 7.05 -16.33 -1.75
CA ARG A 212 8.27 -16.69 -2.50
C ARG A 212 9.00 -17.87 -1.87
N ILE A 213 9.12 -17.89 -0.54
CA ILE A 213 9.67 -19.06 0.17
C ILE A 213 8.85 -20.30 -0.16
N LEU A 214 7.52 -20.23 -0.03
CA LEU A 214 6.65 -21.38 -0.27
C LEU A 214 6.72 -21.88 -1.71
N MET A 215 6.81 -20.96 -2.68
CA MET A 215 6.98 -21.29 -4.09
C MET A 215 8.33 -21.99 -4.35
N LEU A 216 9.42 -21.47 -3.80
CA LEU A 216 10.76 -22.08 -3.90
C LEU A 216 10.80 -23.48 -3.26
N LEU A 217 10.15 -23.65 -2.11
CA LEU A 217 10.03 -24.96 -1.44
C LEU A 217 9.21 -25.96 -2.25
N ALA A 218 8.23 -25.49 -3.03
CA ALA A 218 7.38 -26.34 -3.86
C ALA A 218 8.03 -26.70 -5.20
N SER A 219 8.87 -25.83 -5.75
CA SER A 219 9.49 -26.01 -7.06
C SER A 219 10.82 -26.77 -7.02
N GLU A 220 11.57 -26.70 -5.92
CA GLU A 220 12.93 -27.23 -5.87
C GLU A 220 13.19 -28.22 -4.72
N ASP A 221 13.79 -29.36 -5.07
CA ASP A 221 14.28 -30.34 -4.10
C ASP A 221 15.68 -29.95 -3.62
N VAL A 222 15.74 -29.03 -2.65
CA VAL A 222 17.01 -28.57 -2.08
C VAL A 222 17.50 -29.58 -1.05
N VAL A 223 18.61 -30.24 -1.38
CA VAL A 223 19.27 -31.19 -0.48
C VAL A 223 19.66 -30.52 0.84
N GLY A 224 19.06 -30.96 1.94
CA GLY A 224 19.33 -30.42 3.28
C GLY A 224 18.62 -29.11 3.58
N LEU A 225 17.57 -28.76 2.84
CA LEU A 225 16.67 -27.63 3.07
C LEU A 225 16.22 -27.48 4.53
N SER A 226 15.73 -28.57 5.13
CA SER A 226 15.29 -28.61 6.53
C SER A 226 16.41 -28.13 7.47
N ARG A 227 17.67 -28.50 7.19
CA ARG A 227 18.82 -28.05 7.98
C ARG A 227 19.15 -26.59 7.76
N LEU A 228 19.08 -26.12 6.51
CA LEU A 228 19.30 -24.70 6.18
C LEU A 228 18.30 -23.83 6.93
N LEU A 229 17.01 -24.19 6.88
CA LEU A 229 15.95 -23.49 7.60
C LEU A 229 16.17 -23.54 9.10
N THR A 230 16.48 -24.73 9.66
CA THR A 230 16.76 -24.87 11.10
C THR A 230 17.92 -23.99 11.54
N VAL A 231 19.04 -23.99 10.80
CA VAL A 231 20.20 -23.15 11.09
C VAL A 231 19.87 -21.67 10.98
N ALA A 232 19.10 -21.26 9.97
CA ALA A 232 18.73 -19.87 9.79
C ALA A 232 17.74 -19.37 10.85
N LEU A 233 16.76 -20.19 11.25
CA LEU A 233 15.81 -19.89 12.31
C LEU A 233 16.51 -19.79 13.67
N ASN A 234 17.41 -20.72 13.99
CA ASN A 234 18.18 -20.70 15.24
C ASN A 234 19.11 -19.46 15.35
N ARG A 235 19.52 -18.89 14.22
CA ARG A 235 20.33 -17.66 14.16
C ARG A 235 19.48 -16.38 14.20
N GLY A 236 18.15 -16.48 14.19
CA GLY A 236 17.25 -15.32 14.12
C GLY A 236 17.36 -14.57 12.78
N THR A 237 17.70 -15.28 11.70
CA THR A 237 17.94 -14.66 10.39
C THR A 237 16.62 -14.08 9.82
N SER A 238 16.67 -12.91 9.18
CA SER A 238 15.48 -12.31 8.56
C SER A 238 14.97 -13.15 7.39
N ILE A 239 13.67 -13.01 7.07
CA ILE A 239 13.01 -13.72 5.96
C ILE A 239 13.72 -13.46 4.63
N THR A 240 14.11 -12.21 4.37
CA THR A 240 14.85 -11.83 3.15
C THR A 240 16.21 -12.52 3.07
N ALA A 241 16.93 -12.61 4.19
CA ALA A 241 18.21 -13.30 4.23
C ALA A 241 18.05 -14.82 4.11
N ILE A 242 16.93 -15.38 4.58
CA ILE A 242 16.57 -16.79 4.35
C ILE A 242 16.33 -17.04 2.85
N LEU A 243 15.62 -16.14 2.16
CA LEU A 243 15.45 -16.20 0.70
C LEU A 243 16.80 -16.17 -0.03
N ASP A 244 17.69 -15.25 0.34
CA ASP A 244 19.03 -15.17 -0.25
C ASP A 244 19.90 -16.41 0.04
N LEU A 245 19.71 -17.04 1.21
CA LEU A 245 20.36 -18.30 1.56
C LEU A 245 19.82 -19.48 0.74
N LEU A 246 18.51 -19.51 0.49
CA LEU A 246 17.87 -20.52 -0.35
C LEU A 246 18.32 -20.38 -1.81
N HIS A 247 18.31 -19.17 -2.36
CA HIS A 247 18.83 -18.93 -3.71
C HIS A 247 20.29 -19.37 -3.86
N ARG A 248 21.16 -19.03 -2.91
CA ARG A 248 22.55 -19.51 -2.93
C ARG A 248 22.67 -21.02 -2.77
N ALA A 249 21.74 -21.66 -2.08
CA ALA A 249 21.74 -23.12 -1.95
C ALA A 249 21.32 -23.82 -3.25
N ILE A 250 20.33 -23.26 -3.94
CA ILE A 250 19.86 -23.68 -5.27
C ILE A 250 20.98 -23.56 -6.29
N GLU A 251 21.69 -22.43 -6.30
CA GLU A 251 22.86 -22.19 -7.16
C GLU A 251 24.09 -23.04 -6.77
N GLY A 252 24.01 -23.84 -5.69
CA GLY A 252 25.11 -24.65 -5.18
C GLY A 252 26.23 -23.86 -4.51
N LEU A 253 26.07 -22.54 -4.35
CA LEU A 253 27.03 -21.64 -3.68
C LEU A 253 27.00 -21.80 -2.14
N TYR A 254 25.93 -22.35 -1.59
CA TYR A 254 25.78 -22.57 -0.16
C TYR A 254 25.30 -23.99 0.15
N SER A 255 25.93 -24.65 1.12
CA SER A 255 25.45 -25.92 1.67
C SER A 255 25.56 -25.90 3.19
N PRO A 256 24.50 -26.23 3.94
CA PRO A 256 24.53 -26.23 5.40
C PRO A 256 25.51 -27.30 5.90
N ARG A 257 26.51 -26.87 6.67
CA ARG A 257 27.57 -27.74 7.21
C ARG A 257 27.21 -28.46 8.53
N GLY A 258 26.02 -28.20 9.09
CA GLY A 258 25.62 -28.67 10.42
C GLY A 258 24.10 -28.84 10.54
N GLY A 259 23.63 -29.07 11.77
CA GLY A 259 22.20 -29.29 12.04
C GLY A 259 21.72 -30.67 11.60
N PHE A 260 22.58 -31.69 11.64
CA PHE A 260 22.20 -33.06 11.33
C PHE A 260 21.32 -33.63 12.43
N THR A 261 20.28 -34.37 12.05
CA THR A 261 19.51 -35.17 13.01
C THR A 261 20.28 -36.43 13.37
N THR A 262 20.00 -37.01 14.54
CA THR A 262 20.60 -38.29 14.98
C THR A 262 20.42 -39.36 13.90
N ARG A 263 19.20 -39.49 13.35
CA ARG A 263 18.91 -40.42 12.25
C ARG A 263 19.80 -40.20 11.02
N GLN A 264 20.06 -38.95 10.62
CA GLN A 264 20.95 -38.66 9.50
C GLN A 264 22.40 -39.07 9.80
N LEU A 265 22.86 -38.89 11.04
CA LEU A 265 24.18 -39.29 11.47
C LEU A 265 24.30 -40.82 11.52
N ASP A 266 23.28 -41.52 12.02
CA ASP A 266 23.21 -42.98 12.05
C ASP A 266 23.23 -43.56 10.61
N VAL A 267 22.42 -43.01 9.70
CA VAL A 267 22.42 -43.42 8.29
C VAL A 267 23.78 -43.15 7.63
N SER A 268 24.40 -42.01 7.92
CA SER A 268 25.74 -41.69 7.40
C SER A 268 26.79 -42.65 7.94
N PHE A 269 26.70 -43.00 9.23
CA PHE A 269 27.57 -43.98 9.88
C PHE A 269 27.42 -45.37 9.26
N LEU A 270 26.19 -45.86 9.11
CA LEU A 270 25.91 -47.15 8.48
C LEU A 270 26.39 -47.18 7.02
N THR A 271 26.19 -46.09 6.29
CA THR A 271 26.69 -45.97 4.91
C THR A 271 28.21 -46.09 4.84
N GLU A 272 28.94 -45.40 5.74
CA GLU A 272 30.40 -45.49 5.81
C GLU A 272 30.86 -46.89 6.25
N ALA A 273 30.15 -47.53 7.17
CA ALA A 273 30.48 -48.85 7.67
C ALA A 273 30.27 -49.95 6.62
N LEU A 274 29.18 -49.87 5.83
CA LEU A 274 28.81 -50.88 4.85
C LEU A 274 29.46 -50.66 3.48
N GLY A 275 29.51 -49.42 2.99
CA GLY A 275 30.00 -49.09 1.64
C GLY A 275 31.30 -48.27 1.62
N GLY A 276 31.88 -48.01 2.78
CA GLY A 276 33.14 -47.27 2.90
C GLY A 276 33.02 -45.76 2.65
N SER A 277 34.16 -45.10 2.71
CA SER A 277 34.26 -43.63 2.58
C SER A 277 33.84 -43.11 1.21
N ARG A 278 34.03 -43.90 0.15
CA ARG A 278 33.65 -43.52 -1.22
C ARG A 278 32.14 -43.48 -1.42
N LEU A 279 31.42 -44.48 -0.89
CA LEU A 279 29.96 -44.47 -0.94
C LEU A 279 29.41 -43.31 -0.12
N LEU A 280 29.91 -43.12 1.10
CA LEU A 280 29.50 -41.99 1.93
C LEU A 280 29.75 -40.65 1.22
N TYR A 281 30.88 -40.49 0.54
CA TYR A 281 31.17 -39.28 -0.21
C TYR A 281 30.16 -39.04 -1.35
N ALA A 282 29.81 -40.08 -2.11
CA ALA A 282 28.80 -39.99 -3.16
C ALA A 282 27.42 -39.62 -2.60
N LEU A 283 26.97 -40.29 -1.54
CA LEU A 283 25.68 -40.01 -0.90
C LEU A 283 25.67 -38.68 -0.13
N GLN A 284 26.82 -38.21 0.34
CA GLN A 284 26.97 -36.85 0.86
C GLN A 284 26.66 -35.82 -0.23
N LYS A 285 27.11 -36.05 -1.47
CA LYS A 285 26.84 -35.13 -2.59
C LYS A 285 25.40 -35.25 -3.13
N ALA A 286 24.87 -36.47 -3.21
CA ALA A 286 23.54 -36.72 -3.75
C ALA A 286 22.41 -36.42 -2.75
N LEU A 287 22.55 -36.85 -1.50
CA LEU A 287 21.51 -36.81 -0.46
C LEU A 287 21.84 -35.86 0.70
N GLY A 288 23.02 -35.24 0.68
CA GLY A 288 23.42 -34.30 1.71
C GLY A 288 23.76 -34.97 3.04
N LEU A 289 24.14 -36.26 3.05
CA LEU A 289 24.57 -36.97 4.25
C LEU A 289 25.77 -36.29 4.96
N ALA A 290 26.05 -36.71 6.19
CA ALA A 290 27.16 -36.17 6.97
C ALA A 290 28.50 -36.61 6.39
N SER A 291 29.51 -35.74 6.46
CA SER A 291 30.88 -36.11 6.07
C SER A 291 31.46 -37.14 7.04
N SER A 292 32.43 -37.93 6.58
CA SER A 292 33.15 -38.89 7.44
C SER A 292 33.75 -38.23 8.69
N SER A 293 34.30 -37.01 8.55
CA SER A 293 34.80 -36.23 9.70
C SER A 293 33.70 -35.85 10.70
N THR A 294 32.48 -35.64 10.25
CA THR A 294 31.33 -35.32 11.10
C THR A 294 30.79 -36.58 11.76
N VAL A 295 30.66 -37.67 11.01
CA VAL A 295 30.30 -39.00 11.52
C VAL A 295 31.27 -39.43 12.62
N ARG A 296 32.58 -39.38 12.40
CA ARG A 296 33.60 -39.78 13.39
C ARG A 296 33.60 -38.92 14.65
N ARG A 297 33.20 -37.65 14.55
CA ARG A 297 33.06 -36.77 15.73
C ARG A 297 31.85 -37.13 16.57
N HIS A 298 30.76 -37.57 15.93
CA HIS A 298 29.53 -37.95 16.60
C HIS A 298 29.55 -39.39 17.12
N HIS A 299 29.96 -40.34 16.27
CA HIS A 299 30.13 -41.75 16.59
C HIS A 299 31.58 -42.00 16.97
N LYS A 300 31.88 -41.91 18.27
CA LYS A 300 33.19 -42.28 18.80
C LYS A 300 33.29 -43.80 18.82
N ILE A 301 33.87 -44.37 17.76
CA ILE A 301 34.17 -45.80 17.70
C ILE A 301 35.36 -46.08 18.62
N PRO A 302 35.22 -46.96 19.63
CA PRO A 302 36.35 -47.37 20.45
C PRO A 302 37.40 -48.05 19.57
N ARG A 303 38.67 -47.84 19.89
CA ARG A 303 39.78 -48.42 19.12
C ARG A 303 40.51 -49.42 19.98
N LEU A 304 40.64 -50.64 19.46
CA LEU A 304 41.46 -51.69 20.06
C LEU A 304 42.90 -51.22 20.17
N LEU A 305 43.46 -51.37 21.36
CA LEU A 305 44.87 -51.22 21.64
C LEU A 305 45.54 -52.59 21.40
N PRO A 306 46.26 -52.77 20.29
CA PRO A 306 46.91 -54.05 20.00
C PRO A 306 48.07 -54.28 20.96
N SER A 307 48.28 -55.54 21.33
CA SER A 307 49.48 -56.01 22.05
C SER A 307 50.63 -56.20 21.06
N ILE A 308 51.84 -55.78 21.42
CA ILE A 308 53.03 -55.92 20.56
C ILE A 308 53.60 -57.34 20.63
N GLY A 309 53.51 -57.96 21.81
CA GLY A 309 53.93 -59.33 22.07
C GLY A 309 52.85 -60.04 22.88
N GLU A 310 53.24 -60.67 23.98
CA GLU A 310 52.31 -61.32 24.90
C GLU A 310 51.32 -60.28 25.49
N PRO A 311 50.00 -60.55 25.44
CA PRO A 311 49.00 -59.60 25.90
C PRO A 311 49.11 -59.39 27.42
N SER A 312 49.35 -58.17 27.85
CA SER A 312 49.37 -57.82 29.27
C SER A 312 47.95 -57.66 29.82
N SER A 313 47.76 -58.01 31.09
CA SER A 313 46.50 -57.78 31.81
C SER A 313 46.03 -56.32 31.74
N ASP A 314 46.94 -55.36 31.74
CA ASP A 314 46.62 -53.93 31.61
C ASP A 314 46.05 -53.59 30.24
N GLU A 315 46.57 -54.21 29.19
CA GLU A 315 46.13 -54.00 27.80
C GLU A 315 44.76 -54.61 27.58
N ILE A 316 44.54 -55.81 28.12
CA ILE A 316 43.25 -56.49 28.10
C ILE A 316 42.21 -55.65 28.86
N ASN A 317 42.53 -55.21 30.07
CA ASN A 317 41.63 -54.38 30.88
C ASN A 317 41.32 -53.04 30.22
N ALA A 318 42.31 -52.40 29.60
CA ALA A 318 42.11 -51.15 28.85
C ALA A 318 41.17 -51.36 27.65
N ASN A 319 41.33 -52.46 26.90
CA ASN A 319 40.46 -52.81 25.79
C ASN A 319 39.04 -53.14 26.25
N ILE A 320 38.88 -53.98 27.29
CA ILE A 320 37.57 -54.30 27.86
C ILE A 320 36.86 -53.02 28.30
N SER A 321 37.56 -52.15 29.03
CA SER A 321 37.01 -50.87 29.50
C SER A 321 36.62 -49.94 28.35
N ALA A 322 37.41 -49.89 27.28
CA ALA A 322 37.12 -49.04 26.12
C ALA A 322 35.91 -49.53 25.29
N PHE A 323 35.73 -50.84 25.13
CA PHE A 323 34.64 -51.42 24.33
C PHE A 323 33.35 -51.65 25.12
N LEU A 324 33.44 -51.82 26.45
CA LEU A 324 32.30 -51.99 27.35
C LEU A 324 31.99 -50.71 28.17
N ASP A 325 32.54 -49.56 27.76
CA ASP A 325 32.20 -48.27 28.37
C ASP A 325 30.69 -48.03 28.24
N PRO A 326 29.97 -47.69 29.33
CA PRO A 326 28.51 -47.47 29.29
C PRO A 326 28.05 -46.42 28.29
N ASN A 327 28.90 -45.47 27.91
CA ASN A 327 28.60 -44.45 26.90
C ASN A 327 28.76 -44.95 25.47
N VAL A 328 29.48 -46.06 25.28
CA VAL A 328 29.73 -46.69 23.97
C VAL A 328 28.80 -47.88 23.76
N LYS A 329 28.71 -48.76 24.76
CA LYS A 329 27.79 -49.90 24.81
C LYS A 329 26.95 -49.77 26.07
N PRO A 330 25.74 -49.19 26.00
CA PRO A 330 24.89 -49.04 27.17
C PRO A 330 24.59 -50.40 27.80
N PRO A 331 24.50 -50.48 29.14
CA PRO A 331 24.27 -51.73 29.82
C PRO A 331 22.93 -52.32 29.38
N PRO A 332 22.84 -53.65 29.22
CA PRO A 332 21.59 -54.30 28.87
C PRO A 332 20.54 -54.05 29.96
N PRO A 333 19.25 -54.01 29.59
CA PRO A 333 18.16 -53.87 30.56
C PRO A 333 18.19 -55.02 31.56
N LEU A 334 17.80 -54.74 32.80
CA LEU A 334 17.67 -55.77 33.83
C LEU A 334 16.60 -56.77 33.43
N LEU A 335 16.87 -58.05 33.67
CA LEU A 335 15.88 -59.11 33.55
C LEU A 335 14.74 -58.85 34.57
N PRO A 336 13.53 -59.41 34.36
CA PRO A 336 12.43 -59.29 35.32
C PRO A 336 12.78 -59.76 36.73
N SER A 337 13.79 -60.62 36.87
CA SER A 337 14.34 -61.11 38.14
C SER A 337 15.28 -60.11 38.85
N GLY A 338 15.55 -58.94 38.26
CA GLY A 338 16.54 -57.98 38.74
C GLY A 338 17.99 -58.34 38.43
N ALA A 339 18.24 -59.48 37.78
CA ALA A 339 19.57 -59.90 37.37
C ALA A 339 20.04 -59.21 36.07
N ARG A 340 21.35 -59.08 35.90
CA ARG A 340 21.96 -58.69 34.61
C ARG A 340 22.15 -59.94 33.74
N PRO A 341 21.98 -59.85 32.42
CA PRO A 341 22.33 -60.96 31.53
C PRO A 341 23.82 -61.29 31.64
N GLY A 342 24.14 -62.57 31.51
CA GLY A 342 25.53 -63.05 31.51
C GLY A 342 26.22 -62.74 30.19
N ASN A 343 27.55 -62.62 30.21
CA ASN A 343 28.38 -62.42 29.02
C ASN A 343 29.10 -63.72 28.65
N VAL A 344 29.28 -63.97 27.37
CA VAL A 344 30.10 -65.08 26.85
C VAL A 344 31.33 -64.49 26.17
N ALA A 345 32.51 -64.88 26.65
CA ALA A 345 33.78 -64.58 26.01
C ALA A 345 34.19 -65.77 25.14
N MET A 346 34.26 -65.56 23.83
CA MET A 346 34.78 -66.55 22.88
C MET A 346 36.17 -66.10 22.44
N ILE A 347 37.14 -67.02 22.45
CA ILE A 347 38.51 -66.75 22.03
C ILE A 347 38.82 -67.72 20.89
N ASP A 348 39.28 -67.17 19.76
CA ASP A 348 39.67 -67.94 18.59
C ASP A 348 40.86 -67.28 17.89
N ASP A 349 41.58 -68.05 17.10
CA ASP A 349 42.74 -67.57 16.34
C ASP A 349 42.31 -67.12 14.94
N ILE A 350 42.72 -65.91 14.56
CA ILE A 350 42.53 -65.39 13.20
C ILE A 350 43.87 -65.38 12.49
N SER A 351 43.93 -66.10 11.35
CA SER A 351 45.08 -66.03 10.45
C SER A 351 45.12 -64.68 9.74
N LEU A 352 46.29 -64.05 9.77
CA LEU A 352 46.54 -62.74 9.17
C LEU A 352 47.67 -62.84 8.14
N GLU A 353 47.67 -61.89 7.21
CA GLU A 353 48.81 -61.71 6.32
C GLU A 353 49.98 -61.06 7.09
N SER A 354 51.13 -61.74 7.15
CA SER A 354 52.34 -61.22 7.77
C SER A 354 52.85 -59.98 7.03
N LYS A 355 52.48 -58.79 7.50
CA LYS A 355 52.89 -57.49 6.97
C LYS A 355 53.20 -56.52 8.10
N CYS A 356 54.39 -55.92 8.05
CA CYS A 356 54.77 -54.83 8.94
C CYS A 356 53.83 -53.62 8.77
N ARG A 357 53.16 -53.22 9.85
CA ARG A 357 52.35 -52.00 9.93
C ARG A 357 52.76 -51.19 11.14
N TYR A 358 52.94 -49.89 10.96
CA TYR A 358 53.25 -48.98 12.05
C TYR A 358 51.99 -48.58 12.83
N CYS A 359 52.05 -48.69 14.16
CA CYS A 359 51.01 -48.27 15.09
C CYS A 359 51.41 -46.97 15.79
N GLY A 360 50.90 -45.84 15.31
CA GLY A 360 51.22 -44.54 15.91
C GLY A 360 50.74 -44.34 17.36
N ARG A 361 49.86 -45.20 17.89
CA ARG A 361 49.45 -45.13 19.31
C ARG A 361 50.48 -45.72 20.27
N ARG A 362 51.21 -46.74 19.81
CA ARG A 362 52.23 -47.45 20.57
C ARG A 362 53.64 -47.03 20.15
N ASP A 363 53.73 -46.25 19.08
CA ASP A 363 54.98 -45.91 18.41
C ASP A 363 55.81 -47.17 18.07
N ALA A 364 55.14 -48.20 17.54
CA ALA A 364 55.74 -49.51 17.32
C ALA A 364 55.30 -50.13 15.98
N VAL A 365 56.15 -50.98 15.40
CA VAL A 365 55.84 -51.78 14.21
C VAL A 365 55.26 -53.13 14.63
N MET A 366 54.17 -53.55 14.00
CA MET A 366 53.43 -54.78 14.32
C MET A 366 53.07 -55.57 13.04
N GLY A 367 52.50 -56.77 13.19
CA GLY A 367 51.93 -57.54 12.06
C GLY A 367 52.82 -58.62 11.46
N LEU A 368 53.90 -59.01 12.15
CA LEU A 368 54.77 -60.11 11.73
C LEU A 368 54.26 -61.51 12.14
N CYS A 369 53.32 -61.58 13.09
CA CYS A 369 52.72 -62.84 13.55
C CYS A 369 51.69 -63.37 12.54
N PRO A 370 51.74 -64.67 12.18
CA PRO A 370 50.82 -65.26 11.21
C PRO A 370 49.40 -65.50 11.77
N ASN A 371 49.28 -65.73 13.09
CA ASN A 371 48.01 -65.90 13.78
C ASN A 371 47.95 -64.95 14.98
N ILE A 372 46.78 -64.37 15.25
CA ILE A 372 46.52 -63.55 16.44
C ILE A 372 45.26 -64.08 17.14
N PRO A 373 45.31 -64.33 18.46
CA PRO A 373 44.13 -64.66 19.23
C PRO A 373 43.22 -63.44 19.36
N VAL A 374 41.94 -63.61 19.06
CA VAL A 374 40.91 -62.57 19.14
C VAL A 374 39.84 -63.01 20.11
N MET A 375 39.60 -62.17 21.12
CA MET A 375 38.53 -62.36 22.10
C MET A 375 37.31 -61.53 21.71
N LEU A 376 36.18 -62.20 21.51
CA LEU A 376 34.89 -61.60 21.21
C LEU A 376 33.96 -61.78 22.42
N ILE A 377 33.50 -60.66 22.98
CA ILE A 377 32.57 -60.67 24.12
C ILE A 377 31.15 -60.45 23.59
N LEU A 378 30.34 -61.50 23.61
CA LEU A 378 28.90 -61.42 23.38
C LEU A 378 28.22 -61.11 24.72
N ALA A 379 27.43 -60.03 24.74
CA ALA A 379 26.66 -59.57 25.90
C ALA A 379 25.22 -59.35 25.47
#